data_AF-A0A950NGK9-F1
#
_entry.id   AF-A0A950NGK9-F1
#
_cell.length_a   1.000
_cell.length_b   1.000
_cell.length_c   1.000
_cell.angle_alpha   90.00
_cell.angle_beta   90.00
_cell.angle_gamma   90.00
#
_symmetry.space_group_name_H-M   'P 1'
#
loop_
_entity.id
_entity.type
_entity.pdbx_description
1 polymer ?
#
loop_
_entity_poly.entity_id
_entity_poly.type
_entity_poly.pdbx_seq_one_letter_code
_entity_poly.pdbx_strand_id
1 'polypeptide(L)'
;MVRMPFVFGFLLACLMLASAAPLRAQTKPPDSLVSSQNPLAMRDELAQQVRGVTEGLAGLSKRIDETSEIVKNNADPAAAKQQIDALRNAVAELLTRLADNGTAAQLGQSALDHVRHRLGELQQDMHFAPDQKERLLREWRRVAKDTEDAVGDLDAARKEMVDLLRLLQTNEDYLAALEELRQASENVDAIRKLTADLHDMAARVRDLHNRINVPSM
;
A
#
# COMPACT_ATOMS: atom_id res chain seq x y z
N MET A 1 -37.30 4.60 -51.22
CA MET A 1 -38.37 5.62 -51.10
C MET A 1 -39.68 4.95 -50.74
N VAL A 2 -40.06 4.88 -49.45
CA VAL A 2 -41.41 4.56 -48.93
C VAL A 2 -41.45 5.10 -47.47
N ARG A 3 -41.99 6.31 -47.18
CA ARG A 3 -43.34 6.65 -46.64
C ARG A 3 -43.80 5.71 -45.51
N MET A 4 -43.88 6.10 -44.23
CA MET A 4 -44.87 6.94 -43.50
C MET A 4 -45.18 6.20 -42.16
N PRO A 5 -45.99 6.69 -41.19
CA PRO A 5 -46.39 8.05 -40.82
C PRO A 5 -46.30 8.33 -39.29
N PHE A 6 -46.67 9.56 -38.96
CA PHE A 6 -46.78 10.21 -37.66
C PHE A 6 -48.27 10.38 -37.33
N VAL A 7 -48.79 9.88 -36.19
CA VAL A 7 -50.11 10.22 -35.57
C VAL A 7 -50.01 9.76 -34.09
N PHE A 8 -49.86 10.59 -33.06
CA PHE A 8 -50.73 11.61 -32.42
C PHE A 8 -52.12 11.12 -32.00
N GLY A 9 -52.36 10.93 -30.69
CA GLY A 9 -53.75 10.90 -30.20
C GLY A 9 -54.02 10.25 -28.84
N PHE A 10 -54.38 11.12 -27.89
CA PHE A 10 -55.38 10.96 -26.82
C PHE A 10 -55.08 10.06 -25.61
N LEU A 11 -54.92 10.57 -24.38
CA LEU A 11 -55.84 11.24 -23.42
C LEU A 11 -56.52 10.24 -22.46
N LEU A 12 -56.15 10.39 -21.17
CA LEU A 12 -57.01 10.35 -19.97
C LEU A 12 -57.74 9.04 -19.58
N ALA A 13 -57.43 8.52 -18.39
CA ALA A 13 -58.29 8.62 -17.19
C ALA A 13 -58.16 7.41 -16.23
N CYS A 14 -58.44 7.71 -14.94
CA CYS A 14 -58.84 6.82 -13.85
C CYS A 14 -57.77 6.16 -12.98
N LEU A 15 -57.24 6.98 -12.07
CA LEU A 15 -57.39 6.84 -10.60
C LEU A 15 -58.04 5.52 -10.10
N MET A 16 -57.29 4.70 -9.35
CA MET A 16 -57.79 4.04 -8.13
C MET A 16 -56.62 3.71 -7.19
N LEU A 17 -56.82 4.06 -5.92
CA LEU A 17 -55.94 3.82 -4.78
C LEU A 17 -55.69 2.31 -4.57
N ALA A 18 -54.43 1.94 -4.39
CA ALA A 18 -54.06 0.77 -3.62
C ALA A 18 -52.86 1.11 -2.72
N SER A 19 -53.16 1.21 -1.43
CA SER A 19 -52.20 1.26 -0.33
C SER A 19 -51.23 0.09 -0.43
N ALA A 20 -49.97 0.37 -0.72
CA ALA A 20 -48.85 -0.54 -0.46
C ALA A 20 -47.78 0.25 0.28
N ALA A 21 -47.67 -0.03 1.58
CA ALA A 21 -46.57 0.42 2.42
C ALA A 21 -45.24 0.09 1.72
N PRO A 22 -44.23 0.98 1.70
CA PRO A 22 -42.90 0.54 1.40
C PRO A 22 -42.46 -0.37 2.56
N LEU A 23 -42.49 -1.68 2.31
CA LEU A 23 -41.71 -2.65 3.06
C LEU A 23 -40.28 -2.12 3.08
N ARG A 24 -39.88 -1.59 4.23
CA ARG A 24 -38.50 -1.27 4.55
C ARG A 24 -37.78 -2.61 4.65
N ALA A 25 -37.32 -3.11 3.51
CA ALA A 25 -36.36 -4.19 3.46
C ALA A 25 -35.11 -3.68 4.18
N GLN A 26 -34.98 -4.03 5.47
CA GLN A 26 -33.70 -4.05 6.15
C GLN A 26 -32.85 -5.13 5.50
N THR A 27 -32.26 -4.82 4.35
CA THR A 27 -30.94 -5.36 4.04
C THR A 27 -30.02 -4.79 5.11
N LYS A 28 -29.85 -5.55 6.19
CA LYS A 28 -28.77 -5.38 7.15
C LYS A 28 -27.49 -5.26 6.30
N PRO A 29 -26.83 -4.09 6.23
CA PRO A 29 -25.50 -4.06 5.64
C PRO A 29 -24.65 -5.07 6.42
N PRO A 30 -23.73 -5.79 5.75
CA PRO A 30 -22.92 -6.79 6.44
C PRO A 30 -22.27 -6.15 7.67
N ASP A 31 -22.31 -6.85 8.81
CA ASP A 31 -21.74 -6.48 10.11
C ASP A 31 -20.21 -6.26 10.08
N SER A 32 -19.60 -6.09 8.92
CA SER A 32 -18.16 -5.93 8.69
C SER A 32 -17.65 -4.51 8.86
N LEU A 33 -18.51 -3.52 9.16
CA LEU A 33 -18.12 -2.11 9.30
C LEU A 33 -18.27 -1.56 10.73
N VAL A 34 -18.52 -2.41 11.73
CA VAL A 34 -18.72 -1.98 13.13
C VAL A 34 -17.49 -2.24 14.02
N SER A 35 -16.38 -2.73 13.48
CA SER A 35 -15.12 -2.85 14.24
C SER A 35 -14.18 -1.67 14.00
N SER A 36 -14.66 -0.45 14.21
CA SER A 36 -13.84 0.77 14.02
C SER A 36 -14.19 1.86 15.06
N GLN A 37 -14.55 1.49 16.29
CA GLN A 37 -14.85 2.45 17.36
C GLN A 37 -13.84 2.45 18.51
N ASN A 38 -12.79 1.62 18.46
CA ASN A 38 -11.71 1.64 19.45
C ASN A 38 -10.43 2.23 18.82
N PRO A 39 -10.08 3.49 19.12
CA PRO A 39 -8.89 4.15 18.57
C PRO A 39 -7.58 3.44 18.89
N LEU A 40 -7.53 2.73 20.03
CA LEU A 40 -6.36 1.93 20.41
C LEU A 40 -6.19 0.74 19.47
N ALA A 41 -7.30 0.07 19.12
CA ALA A 41 -7.27 -1.07 18.20
C ALA A 41 -6.79 -0.65 16.79
N MET A 42 -7.23 0.52 16.28
CA MET A 42 -6.76 1.04 14.99
C MET A 42 -5.25 1.31 15.00
N ARG A 43 -4.74 1.87 16.10
CA ARG A 43 -3.30 2.13 16.25
C ARG A 43 -2.51 0.84 16.34
N ASP A 44 -3.03 -0.15 17.06
CA ASP A 44 -2.39 -1.46 17.19
C ASP A 44 -2.36 -2.21 15.85
N GLU A 45 -3.44 -2.11 15.06
CA GLU A 45 -3.51 -2.63 13.69
C GLU A 45 -2.49 -1.94 12.77
N LEU A 46 -2.41 -0.60 12.80
CA LEU A 46 -1.40 0.15 12.04
C LEU A 46 0.02 -0.27 12.45
N ALA A 47 0.30 -0.38 13.75
CA ALA A 47 1.58 -0.82 14.27
C ALA A 47 1.92 -2.27 13.86
N GLN A 48 0.92 -3.14 13.75
CA GLN A 48 1.10 -4.50 13.25
C GLN A 48 1.42 -4.51 11.74
N GLN A 49 0.74 -3.68 10.95
CA GLN A 49 1.04 -3.53 9.52
C GLN A 49 2.45 -2.99 9.29
N VAL A 50 2.84 -1.94 10.03
CA VAL A 50 4.20 -1.39 9.99
C VAL A 50 5.24 -2.47 10.29
N ARG A 51 5.05 -3.26 11.36
CA ARG A 51 5.96 -4.37 11.69
C ARG A 51 6.06 -5.42 10.58
N GLY A 52 4.94 -5.85 10.02
CA GLY A 52 4.93 -6.83 8.93
C GLY A 52 5.66 -6.33 7.68
N VAL A 53 5.57 -5.03 7.39
CA VAL A 53 6.33 -4.38 6.29
C VAL A 53 7.80 -4.31 6.63
N THR A 54 8.18 -3.90 7.84
CA THR A 54 9.57 -3.84 8.30
C THR A 54 10.29 -5.18 8.18
N GLU A 55 9.64 -6.26 8.62
CA GLU A 55 10.15 -7.63 8.49
C GLU A 55 10.27 -8.05 7.02
N GLY A 56 9.28 -7.71 6.19
CA GLY A 56 9.30 -7.96 4.76
C GLY A 56 10.44 -7.24 4.05
N LEU A 57 10.69 -5.97 4.37
CA LEU A 57 11.77 -5.15 3.81
C LEU A 57 13.15 -5.71 4.19
N ALA A 58 13.32 -6.16 5.44
CA ALA A 58 14.57 -6.80 5.87
C ALA A 58 14.84 -8.09 5.10
N GLY A 59 13.83 -8.95 4.97
CA GLY A 59 13.92 -10.19 4.20
C GLY A 59 14.21 -9.92 2.72
N LEU A 60 13.57 -8.89 2.15
CA LEU A 60 13.76 -8.50 0.76
C LEU A 60 15.18 -7.96 0.51
N SER A 61 15.69 -7.05 1.34
CA SER A 61 17.06 -6.53 1.21
C SER A 61 18.08 -7.67 1.17
N LYS A 62 17.94 -8.63 2.08
CA LYS A 62 18.81 -9.81 2.12
C LYS A 62 18.72 -10.61 0.82
N ARG A 63 17.51 -10.81 0.29
CA ARG A 63 17.31 -11.55 -0.95
C ARG A 63 17.87 -10.84 -2.17
N ILE A 64 17.77 -9.51 -2.23
CA ILE A 64 18.40 -8.71 -3.28
C ILE A 64 19.92 -8.86 -3.24
N ASP A 65 20.52 -8.80 -2.04
CA ASP A 65 21.97 -8.98 -1.86
C ASP A 65 22.41 -10.40 -2.28
N GLU A 66 21.65 -11.43 -1.87
CA GLU A 66 21.88 -12.84 -2.27
C GLU A 66 21.76 -13.03 -3.80
N THR A 67 20.71 -12.49 -4.41
CA THR A 67 20.51 -12.53 -5.87
C THR A 67 21.67 -11.82 -6.59
N SER A 68 22.07 -10.65 -6.12
CA SER A 68 23.17 -9.87 -6.71
C SER A 68 24.49 -10.66 -6.68
N GLU A 69 24.81 -11.31 -5.57
CA GLU A 69 26.02 -12.14 -5.45
C GLU A 69 25.95 -13.40 -6.31
N ILE A 70 24.81 -14.09 -6.37
CA ILE A 70 24.65 -15.28 -7.23
C ILE A 70 24.85 -14.92 -8.70
N VAL A 71 24.22 -13.82 -9.13
CA VAL A 71 24.24 -13.32 -10.51
C VAL A 71 25.63 -12.82 -10.90
N LYS A 72 26.35 -12.18 -9.98
CA LYS A 72 27.73 -11.74 -10.18
C LYS A 72 28.72 -12.89 -10.33
N ASN A 73 28.56 -13.95 -9.53
CA ASN A 73 29.48 -15.09 -9.50
C ASN A 73 29.15 -16.14 -10.57
N ASN A 74 27.92 -16.19 -11.07
CA ASN A 74 27.50 -17.06 -12.15
C ASN A 74 27.03 -16.23 -13.35
N ALA A 75 27.85 -16.12 -14.39
CA ALA A 75 27.47 -15.48 -15.65
C ALA A 75 26.54 -16.34 -16.52
N ASP A 76 25.73 -17.21 -15.90
CA ASP A 76 24.72 -18.02 -16.60
C ASP A 76 23.41 -17.23 -16.71
N PRO A 77 22.99 -16.84 -17.93
CA PRO A 77 21.76 -16.08 -18.14
C PRO A 77 20.50 -16.81 -17.64
N ALA A 78 20.47 -18.14 -17.69
CA ALA A 78 19.32 -18.92 -17.23
C ALA A 78 19.18 -18.85 -15.70
N ALA A 79 20.31 -18.99 -15.00
CA ALA A 79 20.35 -18.82 -13.55
C ALA A 79 19.97 -17.39 -13.13
N ALA A 80 20.45 -16.37 -13.86
CA ALA A 80 20.11 -14.98 -13.59
C ALA A 80 18.59 -14.73 -13.72
N LYS A 81 17.96 -15.23 -14.79
CA LYS A 81 16.50 -15.14 -14.96
C LYS A 81 15.74 -15.79 -13.81
N GLN A 82 16.12 -16.99 -13.39
CA GLN A 82 15.47 -17.67 -12.28
C GLN A 82 15.56 -16.87 -10.97
N GLN A 83 16.68 -16.20 -10.71
CA GLN A 83 16.84 -15.35 -9.53
C GLN A 83 16.01 -14.06 -9.63
N ILE A 84 15.93 -13.45 -10.82
CA ILE A 84 15.08 -12.28 -11.09
C ILE A 84 13.61 -12.63 -10.86
N ASP A 85 13.14 -13.76 -11.38
CA ASP A 85 11.77 -14.25 -11.19
C ASP A 85 11.46 -14.49 -9.71
N ALA A 86 12.39 -15.13 -9.00
CA ALA A 86 12.26 -15.39 -7.58
C ALA A 86 12.15 -14.08 -6.79
N LEU A 87 12.98 -13.09 -7.12
CA LEU A 87 12.96 -11.77 -6.50
C LEU A 87 11.66 -11.02 -6.83
N ARG A 88 11.23 -11.05 -8.10
CA ARG A 88 9.97 -10.46 -8.57
C ARG A 88 8.77 -10.98 -7.77
N ASN A 89 8.73 -12.28 -7.52
CA ASN A 89 7.66 -12.91 -6.73
C ASN A 89 7.66 -12.44 -5.27
N ALA A 90 8.83 -12.26 -4.65
CA ALA A 90 8.91 -11.72 -3.29
C ALA A 90 8.46 -10.26 -3.22
N VAL A 91 8.86 -9.45 -4.21
CA VAL A 91 8.42 -8.04 -4.31
C VAL A 91 6.91 -7.96 -4.53
N ALA A 92 6.36 -8.82 -5.41
CA ALA A 92 4.93 -8.89 -5.66
C ALA A 92 4.15 -9.32 -4.40
N GLU A 93 4.64 -10.32 -3.65
CA GLU A 93 4.01 -10.74 -2.39
C GLU A 93 4.01 -9.61 -1.36
N LEU A 94 5.12 -8.87 -1.23
CA LEU A 94 5.20 -7.73 -0.31
C LEU A 94 4.29 -6.57 -0.76
N LEU A 95 4.19 -6.32 -2.06
CA LEU A 95 3.24 -5.35 -2.63
C LEU A 95 1.80 -5.75 -2.37
N THR A 96 1.45 -7.03 -2.53
CA THR A 96 0.13 -7.55 -2.20
C THR A 96 -0.17 -7.31 -0.72
N ARG A 97 0.77 -7.59 0.18
CA ARG A 97 0.60 -7.24 1.62
C ARG A 97 0.45 -5.74 1.86
N LEU A 98 1.07 -4.87 1.07
CA LEU A 98 0.92 -3.42 1.15
C LEU A 98 -0.36 -2.89 0.46
N ALA A 99 -0.93 -3.63 -0.49
CA ALA A 99 -2.03 -3.22 -1.37
C ALA A 99 -3.38 -3.84 -0.95
N ASP A 100 -3.40 -5.11 -0.57
CA ASP A 100 -4.56 -5.77 0.07
C ASP A 100 -4.87 -5.10 1.42
N ASN A 101 -3.85 -4.50 2.03
CA ASN A 101 -3.99 -3.54 3.12
C ASN A 101 -4.10 -2.10 2.61
N GLY A 102 -4.88 -1.83 1.56
CA GLY A 102 -5.31 -0.46 1.19
C GLY A 102 -5.99 0.29 2.35
N THR A 103 -6.37 -0.48 3.38
CA THR A 103 -6.68 -0.06 4.74
C THR A 103 -5.55 0.71 5.43
N ALA A 104 -4.26 0.50 5.17
CA ALA A 104 -3.17 1.19 5.87
C ALA A 104 -3.25 2.72 5.74
N ALA A 105 -3.54 3.22 4.54
CA ALA A 105 -3.76 4.64 4.31
C ALA A 105 -5.07 5.14 4.96
N GLN A 106 -6.12 4.30 4.93
CA GLN A 106 -7.41 4.63 5.57
C GLN A 106 -7.35 4.57 7.10
N LEU A 107 -6.61 3.62 7.66
CA LEU A 107 -6.31 3.42 9.09
C LEU A 107 -5.45 4.56 9.58
N GLY A 108 -4.41 4.90 8.82
CA GLY A 108 -3.59 6.07 9.05
C GLY A 108 -4.43 7.36 9.09
N GLN A 109 -5.24 7.59 8.06
CA GLN A 109 -6.14 8.75 8.01
C GLN A 109 -7.14 8.76 9.17
N SER A 110 -7.75 7.62 9.49
CA SER A 110 -8.73 7.50 10.59
C SER A 110 -8.07 7.73 11.96
N ALA A 111 -6.85 7.21 12.15
CA ALA A 111 -6.05 7.44 13.35
C ALA A 111 -5.68 8.93 13.48
N LEU A 112 -5.30 9.59 12.39
CA LEU A 112 -5.00 11.03 12.37
C LEU A 112 -6.23 11.87 12.67
N ASP A 113 -7.37 11.56 12.07
CA ASP A 113 -8.62 12.27 12.32
C ASP A 113 -9.04 12.13 13.78
N HIS A 114 -8.87 10.94 14.36
CA HIS A 114 -9.10 10.71 15.79
C HIS A 114 -8.16 11.55 16.68
N VAL A 115 -6.86 11.55 16.39
CA VAL A 115 -5.88 12.32 17.16
C VAL A 115 -6.17 13.82 17.07
N ARG A 116 -6.50 14.33 15.88
CA ARG A 116 -6.88 15.73 15.66
C ARG A 116 -8.15 16.09 16.42
N HIS A 117 -9.13 15.19 16.45
CA HIS A 117 -10.34 15.37 17.24
C HIS A 117 -10.03 15.47 18.75
N ARG A 118 -9.21 14.56 19.30
CA ARG A 118 -8.79 14.59 20.72
C ARG A 118 -8.00 15.85 21.08
N LEU A 119 -7.16 16.33 20.18
CA LEU A 119 -6.45 17.61 20.35
C LEU A 119 -7.44 18.79 20.45
N GLY A 120 -8.48 18.80 19.63
CA GLY A 120 -9.55 19.81 19.68
C GLY A 120 -10.35 19.75 21.00
N GLU A 121 -10.73 18.55 21.43
CA GLU A 121 -11.42 18.34 22.71
C GLU A 121 -10.58 18.84 23.90
N LEU A 122 -9.30 18.43 23.96
CA LEU A 122 -8.39 18.85 25.03
C LEU A 122 -8.17 20.36 25.08
N GLN A 123 -8.17 21.04 23.94
CA GLN A 123 -8.05 22.50 23.89
C GLN A 123 -9.25 23.20 24.52
N GLN A 124 -10.46 22.66 24.37
CA GLN A 124 -11.69 23.21 24.94
C GLN A 124 -11.98 22.72 26.36
N ASP A 125 -11.31 21.64 26.77
CA ASP A 125 -11.51 21.04 28.09
C ASP A 125 -11.06 21.97 29.23
N MET A 126 -11.94 22.15 30.20
CA MET A 126 -11.75 22.97 31.40
C MET A 126 -11.55 22.12 32.67
N HIS A 127 -11.65 20.79 32.59
CA HIS A 127 -11.60 19.89 33.75
C HIS A 127 -10.18 19.56 34.21
N PHE A 128 -9.19 19.64 33.31
CA PHE A 128 -7.80 19.38 33.62
C PHE A 128 -7.08 20.63 34.17
N ALA A 129 -6.17 20.41 35.11
CA ALA A 129 -5.23 21.46 35.51
C ALA A 129 -4.36 21.89 34.31
N PRO A 130 -3.90 23.16 34.24
CA PRO A 130 -3.18 23.67 33.07
C PRO A 130 -1.92 22.86 32.69
N ASP A 131 -1.16 22.41 33.68
CA ASP A 131 0.06 21.60 33.52
C ASP A 131 -0.24 20.19 33.01
N GLN A 132 -1.33 19.58 33.48
CA GLN A 132 -1.80 18.28 33.01
C GLN A 132 -2.30 18.36 31.56
N LYS A 133 -3.07 19.40 31.25
CA LYS A 133 -3.56 19.69 29.90
C LYS A 133 -2.41 19.90 28.92
N GLU A 134 -1.39 20.67 29.31
CA GLU A 134 -0.23 20.90 28.46
C GLU A 134 0.54 19.61 28.19
N ARG A 135 0.70 18.74 29.20
CA ARG A 135 1.30 17.42 29.02
C ARG A 135 0.51 16.57 28.02
N LEU A 136 -0.80 16.47 28.19
CA LEU A 136 -1.66 15.71 27.28
C LEU A 136 -1.58 16.24 25.85
N LEU A 137 -1.62 17.56 25.66
CA LEU A 137 -1.46 18.16 24.34
C LEU A 137 -0.12 17.83 23.68
N ARG A 138 0.98 17.80 24.45
CA ARG A 138 2.29 17.38 23.92
C ARG A 138 2.28 15.92 23.49
N GLU A 139 1.74 15.02 24.31
CA GLU A 139 1.66 13.59 23.97
C GLU A 139 0.80 13.34 22.73
N TRP A 140 -0.39 13.96 22.64
CA TRP A 140 -1.25 13.78 21.47
C TRP A 140 -0.65 14.38 20.19
N ARG A 141 0.10 15.48 20.28
CA ARG A 141 0.85 16.01 19.13
C ARG A 141 1.96 15.06 18.69
N ARG A 142 2.65 14.42 19.64
CA ARG A 142 3.65 13.41 19.36
C ARG A 142 3.00 12.24 18.60
N VAL A 143 1.94 11.67 19.16
CA VAL A 143 1.18 10.57 18.50
C VAL A 143 0.69 10.95 17.10
N ALA A 144 0.25 12.20 16.90
CA ALA A 144 -0.15 12.70 15.58
C ALA A 144 1.02 12.59 14.59
N LYS A 145 2.18 13.13 14.97
CA LYS A 145 3.38 13.12 14.15
C LYS A 145 3.85 11.70 13.84
N ASP A 146 3.90 10.84 14.85
CA ASP A 146 4.36 9.46 14.70
C ASP A 146 3.45 8.67 13.74
N THR A 147 2.15 8.97 13.76
CA THR A 147 1.17 8.39 12.82
C THR A 147 1.36 8.94 11.40
N GLU A 148 1.61 10.26 11.24
CA GLU A 148 1.89 10.88 9.93
C GLU A 148 3.17 10.30 9.31
N ASP A 149 4.22 10.18 10.11
CA ASP A 149 5.52 9.63 9.69
C ASP A 149 5.36 8.15 9.27
N ALA A 150 4.66 7.33 10.06
CA ALA A 150 4.40 5.93 9.73
C ALA A 150 3.62 5.74 8.41
N VAL A 151 2.60 6.57 8.17
CA VAL A 151 1.83 6.53 6.91
C VAL A 151 2.70 6.96 5.73
N GLY A 152 3.52 8.00 5.91
CA GLY A 152 4.46 8.47 4.90
C GLY A 152 5.50 7.40 4.53
N ASP A 153 6.03 6.70 5.52
CA ASP A 153 7.01 5.64 5.29
C ASP A 153 6.39 4.41 4.59
N LEU A 154 5.15 4.03 4.93
CA LEU A 154 4.42 2.96 4.22
C LEU A 154 4.16 3.30 2.75
N ASP A 155 3.85 4.56 2.43
CA ASP A 155 3.67 5.01 1.05
C ASP A 155 5.00 5.05 0.29
N ALA A 156 6.07 5.50 0.93
CA ALA A 156 7.42 5.41 0.39
C ALA A 156 7.82 3.96 0.10
N ALA A 157 7.52 3.04 1.02
CA ALA A 157 7.75 1.61 0.83
C ALA A 157 7.03 1.07 -0.39
N ARG A 158 5.74 1.39 -0.54
CA ARG A 158 4.97 0.98 -1.72
C ARG A 158 5.61 1.47 -3.02
N LYS A 159 6.03 2.73 -3.08
CA LYS A 159 6.68 3.31 -4.27
C LYS A 159 7.98 2.59 -4.64
N GLU A 160 8.88 2.41 -3.67
CA GLU A 160 10.13 1.69 -3.88
C GLU A 160 9.90 0.25 -4.38
N MET A 161 8.89 -0.43 -3.83
CA MET A 161 8.55 -1.79 -4.29
C MET A 161 7.99 -1.82 -5.72
N VAL A 162 7.17 -0.84 -6.11
CA VAL A 162 6.68 -0.71 -7.49
C VAL A 162 7.83 -0.44 -8.46
N ASP A 163 8.77 0.42 -8.09
CA ASP A 163 9.91 0.76 -8.93
C ASP A 163 10.87 -0.43 -9.07
N LEU A 164 11.11 -1.19 -7.99
CA LEU A 164 11.85 -2.45 -8.05
C LEU A 164 11.16 -3.48 -8.95
N LEU A 165 9.83 -3.63 -8.84
CA LEU A 165 9.08 -4.56 -9.69
C LEU A 165 9.24 -4.23 -11.18
N ARG A 166 9.12 -2.95 -11.55
CA ARG A 166 9.30 -2.47 -12.93
C ARG A 166 10.71 -2.71 -13.44
N LEU A 167 11.72 -2.47 -12.60
CA LEU A 167 13.13 -2.74 -12.93
C LEU A 167 13.33 -4.23 -13.27
N LEU A 168 12.81 -5.12 -12.43
CA LEU A 168 12.93 -6.57 -12.63
C LEU A 168 12.25 -7.02 -13.92
N GLN A 169 11.01 -6.58 -14.16
CA GLN A 169 10.26 -6.89 -15.39
C GLN A 169 11.02 -6.43 -16.65
N THR A 170 11.50 -5.18 -16.65
CA THR A 170 12.21 -4.63 -17.81
C THR A 170 13.50 -5.40 -18.13
N ASN A 171 14.24 -5.83 -17.09
CA ASN A 171 15.46 -6.60 -17.29
C ASN A 171 15.17 -8.05 -17.72
N GLU A 172 14.12 -8.68 -17.20
CA GLU A 172 13.68 -10.01 -17.63
C GLU A 172 13.34 -10.02 -19.14
N ASP A 173 12.56 -9.05 -19.59
CA ASP A 173 12.19 -8.88 -21.01
C ASP A 173 13.44 -8.64 -21.89
N TYR A 174 14.38 -7.83 -21.43
CA TYR A 174 15.61 -7.54 -22.17
C TYR A 174 16.53 -8.76 -22.27
N LEU A 175 16.73 -9.50 -21.17
CA LEU A 175 17.50 -10.74 -21.17
C LEU A 175 16.84 -11.84 -22.02
N ALA A 176 15.51 -11.86 -22.13
CA ALA A 176 14.80 -12.72 -23.07
C ALA A 176 15.14 -12.37 -24.52
N ALA A 177 15.04 -11.09 -24.90
CA ALA A 177 15.36 -10.65 -26.25
C ALA A 177 16.82 -10.92 -26.66
N LEU A 178 17.78 -10.66 -25.77
CA LEU A 178 19.20 -10.91 -26.04
C LEU A 178 19.54 -12.40 -26.21
N GLU A 179 18.83 -13.29 -25.53
CA GLU A 179 18.95 -14.75 -25.71
C GLU A 179 18.45 -15.17 -27.10
N GLU A 180 17.31 -14.66 -27.55
CA GLU A 180 16.78 -14.92 -28.90
C GLU A 180 17.77 -14.49 -30.00
N LEU A 181 18.46 -13.37 -29.78
CA LEU A 181 19.49 -12.83 -30.68
C LEU A 181 20.85 -13.52 -30.55
N ARG A 182 21.02 -14.47 -29.62
CA ARG A 182 22.29 -15.16 -29.31
C ARG A 182 23.44 -14.19 -28.97
N GLN A 183 23.14 -13.03 -28.41
CA GLN A 183 24.11 -12.00 -28.05
C GLN A 183 24.70 -12.26 -26.66
N ALA A 184 25.59 -13.24 -26.56
CA ALA A 184 26.18 -13.66 -25.29
C ALA A 184 26.94 -12.55 -24.55
N SER A 185 27.65 -11.67 -25.26
CA SER A 185 28.39 -10.55 -24.64
C SER A 185 27.47 -9.47 -24.07
N GLU A 186 26.43 -9.10 -24.81
CA GLU A 186 25.45 -8.10 -24.36
C GLU A 186 24.60 -8.62 -23.20
N ASN A 187 24.35 -9.94 -23.15
CA ASN A 187 23.70 -10.60 -22.01
C ASN A 187 24.52 -10.42 -20.72
N VAL A 188 25.84 -10.62 -20.79
CA VAL A 188 26.72 -10.45 -19.62
C VAL A 188 26.73 -9.00 -19.14
N ASP A 189 26.73 -8.04 -20.06
CA ASP A 189 26.71 -6.62 -19.70
C ASP A 189 25.36 -6.18 -19.11
N ALA A 190 24.25 -6.71 -19.64
CA ALA A 190 22.91 -6.52 -19.09
C ALA A 190 22.81 -7.06 -17.66
N ILE A 191 23.33 -8.27 -17.45
CA ILE A 191 23.40 -8.92 -16.13
C ILE A 191 24.19 -8.06 -15.14
N ARG A 192 25.37 -7.56 -15.52
CA ARG A 192 26.20 -6.70 -14.66
C ARG A 192 25.51 -5.40 -14.30
N LYS A 193 24.83 -4.77 -15.27
CA LYS A 193 24.06 -3.55 -15.03
C LYS A 193 22.92 -3.81 -14.04
N LEU A 194 22.17 -4.90 -14.24
CA LEU A 194 21.12 -5.30 -13.32
C LEU A 194 21.67 -5.52 -11.90
N THR A 195 22.82 -6.19 -11.74
CA THR A 195 23.45 -6.36 -10.43
C THR A 195 23.75 -5.02 -9.74
N ALA A 196 24.22 -4.03 -10.49
CA ALA A 196 24.45 -2.68 -9.95
C ALA A 196 23.12 -2.01 -9.53
N ASP A 197 22.11 -2.05 -10.40
CA ASP A 197 20.78 -1.49 -10.12
C ASP A 197 20.13 -2.18 -8.89
N LEU A 198 20.34 -3.48 -8.71
CA LEU A 198 19.88 -4.26 -7.55
C LEU A 198 20.59 -3.86 -6.26
N HIS A 199 21.90 -3.63 -6.28
CA HIS A 199 22.61 -3.12 -5.10
C HIS A 199 22.10 -1.73 -4.67
N ASP A 200 21.86 -0.83 -5.63
CA ASP A 200 21.30 0.48 -5.35
C ASP A 200 19.88 0.37 -4.76
N MET A 201 19.06 -0.55 -5.27
CA MET A 201 17.75 -0.86 -4.71
C MET A 201 17.86 -1.43 -3.29
N ALA A 202 18.79 -2.36 -3.04
CA ALA A 202 19.02 -2.91 -1.70
C ALA A 202 19.39 -1.81 -0.70
N ALA A 203 20.21 -0.84 -1.10
CA ALA A 203 20.55 0.31 -0.28
C ALA A 203 19.31 1.15 0.07
N ARG A 204 18.43 1.43 -0.90
CA ARG A 204 17.17 2.16 -0.66
C ARG A 204 16.21 1.39 0.25
N VAL A 205 16.04 0.08 0.02
CA VAL A 205 15.21 -0.78 0.87
C VAL A 205 15.73 -0.82 2.30
N ARG A 206 17.06 -0.84 2.49
CA ARG A 206 17.69 -0.81 3.80
C ARG A 206 17.52 0.53 4.51
N ASP A 207 17.67 1.65 3.78
CA ASP A 207 17.40 2.99 4.32
C ASP A 207 15.95 3.12 4.79
N LEU A 208 15.01 2.68 3.95
CA LEU A 208 13.59 2.63 4.28
C LEU A 208 13.30 1.74 5.50
N HIS A 209 13.87 0.54 5.54
CA HIS A 209 13.76 -0.35 6.71
C HIS A 209 14.26 0.34 7.97
N ASN A 210 15.41 1.02 7.91
CA ASN A 210 15.97 1.75 9.03
C ASN A 210 15.06 2.90 9.47
N ARG A 211 14.52 3.68 8.53
CA ARG A 211 13.59 4.77 8.83
C ARG A 211 12.35 4.28 9.57
N ILE A 212 11.75 3.18 9.10
CA ILE A 212 10.56 2.59 9.73
C ILE A 212 10.89 1.94 11.08
N ASN A 213 12.10 1.39 11.24
CA ASN A 213 12.53 0.70 12.46
C ASN A 213 13.02 1.66 13.56
N VAL A 214 13.43 2.89 13.22
CA VAL A 214 13.67 3.93 14.22
C VAL A 214 12.33 4.22 14.91
N PRO A 215 12.23 4.04 16.23
CA PRO A 215 10.95 4.13 16.92
C PRO A 215 10.44 5.57 16.85
N SER A 216 9.48 5.80 15.97
CA SER A 216 8.57 6.94 16.08
C SER A 216 7.52 6.66 17.16
N MET A 217 7.20 5.40 17.49
CA MET A 217 6.24 5.05 18.55
C MET A 217 6.83 4.94 19.97
#